data_AF-A0A359EUS1-F1
#
_entry.id   AF-A0A359EUS1-F1
#
_cell.length_a   1.000
_cell.length_b   1.000
_cell.length_c   1.000
_cell.angle_alpha   90.00
_cell.angle_beta   90.00
_cell.angle_gamma   90.00
#
_symmetry.space_group_name_H-M   'P 1'
#
loop_
_entity.id
_entity.type
_entity.pdbx_description
1 polymer ?
#
loop_
_entity_poly.entity_id
_entity_poly.type
_entity_poly.pdbx_seq_one_letter_code
_entity_poly.pdbx_strand_id
1 'polypeptide(L)'
;IGDDVNGIVNSIEQTYPILVLDAGGLTGLFEEGYQTAMIEILKKLHLEKSSSVIPGRVNLLGYCNYYPNSNGDLRELKRLLRMAGFEVGVCPGESGQDIQELKNLPTASLNIVLSSELGLGMAKYLKDIIGQEYVVLPVPYGIEQTMEWIRNISKTLSVTPNMAELEKDAQIMLENVTEQVDMLKRTVSNLTYRRAILALPYSQAKSLAKALQNEILEVEKIKFELQGNFGVDESFDNDETVEEKPWLSSDYQLLFGSAADRARIQEFARTIYINMHKKDSRIQRKLMTFAGIEGWGMLIQNIIDQTLTLHHLKEGEYRND
;
A
#
# COMPACT_ATOMS: atom_id res chain seq x y z
N ILE A 1 8.32 4.54 -32.61
CA ILE A 1 8.78 5.62 -33.53
C ILE A 1 10.31 5.64 -33.54
N GLY A 2 10.97 5.46 -32.38
CA GLY A 2 12.42 5.19 -32.33
C GLY A 2 13.28 6.45 -32.44
N ASP A 3 12.72 7.58 -32.03
CA ASP A 3 13.40 8.87 -32.06
C ASP A 3 14.58 8.88 -31.09
N ASP A 4 15.68 9.51 -31.50
CA ASP A 4 16.81 9.80 -30.60
C ASP A 4 16.46 10.98 -29.69
N VAL A 5 15.64 10.71 -28.68
CA VAL A 5 15.18 11.73 -27.72
C VAL A 5 16.37 12.38 -27.00
N ASN A 6 17.43 11.61 -26.73
CA ASN A 6 18.66 12.15 -26.15
C ASN A 6 19.35 13.14 -27.08
N GLY A 7 19.50 12.80 -28.37
CA GLY A 7 20.05 13.68 -29.39
C GLY A 7 19.23 14.97 -29.55
N ILE A 8 17.91 14.86 -29.55
CA ILE A 8 17.00 16.02 -29.62
C ILE A 8 17.21 16.93 -28.41
N VAL A 9 17.19 16.38 -27.20
CA VAL A 9 17.43 17.12 -25.95
C VAL A 9 18.82 17.78 -25.97
N ASN A 10 19.87 17.09 -26.39
CA ASN A 10 21.22 17.67 -26.47
C ASN A 10 21.36 18.80 -27.51
N SER A 11 20.45 18.89 -28.49
CA SER A 11 20.48 19.92 -29.54
C SER A 11 19.81 21.25 -29.15
N ILE A 12 19.07 21.28 -28.04
CA ILE A 12 18.35 22.47 -27.57
C ILE A 12 19.09 23.12 -26.40
N GLU A 13 19.13 24.45 -26.39
CA GLU A 13 19.65 25.22 -25.24
C GLU A 13 18.64 25.13 -24.09
N GLN A 14 19.10 24.72 -22.91
CA GLN A 14 18.23 24.42 -21.76
C GLN A 14 18.66 25.18 -20.52
N THR A 15 17.67 25.70 -19.79
CA THR A 15 17.86 26.40 -18.50
C THR A 15 17.55 25.53 -17.29
N TYR A 16 17.13 24.29 -17.50
CA TYR A 16 16.76 23.34 -16.46
C TYR A 16 17.24 21.92 -16.81
N PRO A 17 17.47 21.04 -15.81
CA PRO A 17 17.83 19.67 -16.06
C PRO A 17 16.71 18.91 -16.78
N ILE A 18 17.03 18.22 -17.87
CA ILE A 18 16.12 17.29 -18.55
C ILE A 18 16.57 15.85 -18.31
N LEU A 19 15.60 15.01 -17.96
CA LEU A 19 15.76 13.57 -17.85
C LEU A 19 15.10 12.92 -19.06
N VAL A 20 15.87 12.14 -19.80
CA VAL A 20 15.39 11.33 -20.91
C VAL A 20 15.32 9.89 -20.44
N LEU A 21 14.13 9.30 -20.58
CA LEU A 21 13.88 7.91 -20.23
C LEU A 21 13.36 7.20 -21.47
N ASP A 22 13.97 6.07 -21.82
CA ASP A 22 13.39 5.16 -22.80
C ASP A 22 12.41 4.23 -22.08
N ALA A 23 11.13 4.61 -22.12
CA ALA A 23 10.04 3.92 -21.45
C ALA A 23 8.87 3.68 -22.41
N GLY A 24 9.16 3.03 -23.55
CA GLY A 24 8.13 2.67 -24.53
C GLY A 24 7.08 1.73 -23.92
N GLY A 25 5.79 2.06 -24.10
CA GLY A 25 4.68 1.30 -23.49
C GLY A 25 4.48 -0.15 -23.97
N LEU A 26 5.33 -0.64 -24.87
CA LEU A 26 5.37 -2.04 -25.31
C LEU A 26 6.46 -2.86 -24.60
N THR A 27 7.34 -2.21 -23.85
CA THR A 27 8.48 -2.83 -23.17
C THR A 27 8.47 -2.47 -21.69
N GLY A 28 8.36 -3.49 -20.86
CA GLY A 28 8.36 -3.36 -19.40
C GLY A 28 7.01 -3.00 -18.79
N LEU A 29 6.97 -2.96 -17.46
CA LEU A 29 5.78 -2.64 -16.67
C LEU A 29 5.89 -1.29 -15.96
N PHE A 30 4.78 -0.83 -15.38
CA PHE A 30 4.69 0.45 -14.68
C PHE A 30 5.77 0.60 -13.61
N GLU A 31 6.00 -0.44 -12.82
CA GLU A 31 6.92 -0.46 -11.70
C GLU A 31 8.38 -0.31 -12.15
N GLU A 32 8.74 -0.93 -13.27
CA GLU A 32 10.07 -0.83 -13.88
C GLU A 32 10.32 0.58 -14.41
N GLY A 33 9.32 1.17 -15.08
CA GLY A 33 9.39 2.57 -15.52
C GLY A 33 9.53 3.54 -14.35
N TYR A 34 8.78 3.32 -13.26
CA TYR A 34 8.87 4.12 -12.05
C TYR A 34 10.27 4.02 -11.41
N GLN A 35 10.79 2.80 -11.23
CA GLN A 35 12.14 2.60 -10.66
C GLN A 35 13.21 3.27 -11.51
N THR A 36 13.14 3.09 -12.82
CA THR A 36 14.09 3.68 -13.78
C THR A 36 14.06 5.21 -13.67
N ALA A 37 12.87 5.81 -13.69
CA ALA A 37 12.71 7.25 -13.55
C ALA A 37 13.33 7.79 -12.24
N MET A 38 13.03 7.13 -11.12
CA MET A 38 13.54 7.57 -9.83
C MET A 38 15.07 7.42 -9.70
N ILE A 39 15.64 6.32 -10.20
CA ILE A 39 17.09 6.12 -10.17
C ILE A 39 17.79 7.17 -11.04
N GLU A 40 17.25 7.49 -12.23
CA GLU A 40 17.80 8.55 -13.07
C GLU A 40 17.71 9.94 -12.42
N ILE A 41 16.63 10.25 -11.70
CA ILE A 41 16.55 11.45 -10.85
C ILE A 41 17.69 11.46 -9.83
N LEU A 42 17.87 10.37 -9.07
CA LEU A 42 18.92 10.29 -8.05
C LEU A 42 20.33 10.42 -8.62
N LYS A 43 20.59 9.86 -9.81
CA LYS A 43 21.88 10.02 -10.51
C LYS A 43 22.20 11.49 -10.78
N LYS A 44 21.20 12.29 -11.18
CA LYS A 44 21.40 13.73 -11.46
C LYS A 44 21.62 14.57 -10.20
N LEU A 45 21.20 14.08 -9.03
CA LEU A 45 21.38 14.81 -7.77
C LEU A 45 22.82 14.77 -7.25
N HIS A 46 23.64 13.84 -7.73
CA HIS A 46 25.03 13.65 -7.27
C HIS A 46 25.12 13.59 -5.74
N LEU A 47 24.29 12.73 -5.13
CA LEU A 47 24.22 12.61 -3.67
C LEU A 47 25.57 12.14 -3.11
N GLU A 48 25.98 12.79 -2.02
CA GLU A 48 27.15 12.41 -1.24
C GLU A 48 26.72 11.84 0.12
N LYS A 49 27.57 11.00 0.70
CA LYS A 49 27.35 10.49 2.05
C LYS A 49 27.32 11.66 3.05
N SER A 50 26.27 11.75 3.86
CA SER A 50 26.16 12.81 4.87
C SER A 50 27.17 12.62 6.01
N SER A 51 27.82 13.69 6.42
CA SER A 51 28.62 13.75 7.67
C SER A 51 27.75 13.88 8.92
N SER A 52 26.46 14.19 8.76
CA SER A 52 25.50 14.44 9.84
C SER A 52 24.25 13.60 9.63
N VAL A 53 24.37 12.29 9.81
CA VAL A 53 23.22 11.37 9.85
C VAL A 53 22.47 11.59 11.15
N ILE A 54 21.14 11.75 11.06
CA ILE A 54 20.26 12.00 12.20
C ILE A 54 19.74 10.64 12.73
N PRO A 55 20.07 10.25 13.98
CA PRO A 55 19.56 9.02 14.58
C PRO A 55 18.04 9.01 14.66
N GLY A 56 17.40 7.91 14.25
CA GLY A 56 15.94 7.80 14.29
C GLY A 56 15.22 8.55 13.16
N ARG A 57 15.95 9.23 12.27
CA ARG A 57 15.38 9.77 11.03
C ARG A 57 15.28 8.67 9.99
N VAL A 58 14.09 8.51 9.41
CA VAL A 58 13.79 7.48 8.40
C VAL A 58 13.24 8.09 7.12
N ASN A 59 13.71 7.62 5.96
CA ASN A 59 13.09 7.95 4.68
C ASN A 59 12.07 6.88 4.29
N LEU A 60 11.12 7.24 3.42
CA LEU A 60 10.08 6.34 2.91
C LEU A 60 10.25 6.18 1.40
N LEU A 61 10.69 5.01 0.94
CA LEU A 61 10.95 4.70 -0.46
C LEU A 61 9.85 3.81 -1.05
N GLY A 62 9.61 3.93 -2.36
CA GLY A 62 8.60 3.13 -3.06
C GLY A 62 7.16 3.66 -2.89
N TYR A 63 7.00 4.92 -2.50
CA TYR A 63 5.72 5.60 -2.48
C TYR A 63 5.31 6.06 -3.87
N CYS A 64 4.08 5.78 -4.30
CA CYS A 64 3.55 6.32 -5.55
C CYS A 64 2.16 6.92 -5.37
N ASN A 65 2.01 8.17 -5.81
CA ASN A 65 0.72 8.84 -5.78
C ASN A 65 -0.26 8.34 -6.85
N TYR A 66 0.09 7.34 -7.66
CA TYR A 66 -0.81 6.71 -8.63
C TYR A 66 -1.85 5.80 -7.95
N TYR A 67 -1.50 5.18 -6.81
CA TYR A 67 -2.41 4.26 -6.13
C TYR A 67 -3.58 5.00 -5.44
N PRO A 68 -4.77 4.38 -5.34
CA PRO A 68 -5.88 4.89 -4.53
C PRO A 68 -5.44 5.16 -3.08
N ASN A 69 -5.95 6.23 -2.48
CA ASN A 69 -5.73 6.61 -1.08
C ASN A 69 -4.26 6.81 -0.64
N SER A 70 -3.29 6.71 -1.56
CA SER A 70 -1.85 6.77 -1.25
C SER A 70 -1.44 8.00 -0.44
N ASN A 71 -2.00 9.18 -0.72
CA ASN A 71 -1.68 10.40 0.03
C ASN A 71 -2.15 10.29 1.49
N GLY A 72 -3.31 9.68 1.73
CA GLY A 72 -3.81 9.41 3.07
C GLY A 72 -2.99 8.33 3.77
N ASP A 73 -2.63 7.26 3.05
CA ASP A 73 -1.74 6.22 3.56
C ASP A 73 -0.40 6.83 4.00
N LEU A 74 0.24 7.63 3.16
CA LEU A 74 1.50 8.30 3.48
C LEU A 74 1.35 9.23 4.70
N ARG A 75 0.25 9.99 4.78
CA ARG A 75 -0.04 10.84 5.94
C ARG A 75 -0.11 10.01 7.22
N GLU A 76 -0.80 8.88 7.19
CA GLU A 76 -0.97 8.01 8.35
C GLU A 76 0.35 7.36 8.77
N LEU A 77 1.14 6.84 7.81
CA LEU A 77 2.48 6.31 8.10
C LEU A 77 3.37 7.36 8.77
N LYS A 78 3.35 8.59 8.26
CA LYS A 78 4.11 9.70 8.87
C LYS A 78 3.59 10.07 10.25
N ARG A 79 2.28 9.99 10.51
CA ARG A 79 1.69 10.23 11.83
C ARG A 79 2.18 9.17 12.82
N LEU A 80 2.06 7.89 12.46
CA LEU A 80 2.46 6.76 13.29
C LEU A 80 3.96 6.76 13.60
N LEU A 81 4.82 7.05 12.61
CA LEU A 81 6.26 7.19 12.81
C LEU A 81 6.59 8.30 13.82
N ARG A 82 5.95 9.47 13.70
CA ARG A 82 6.15 10.59 14.63
C ARG A 82 5.67 10.27 16.04
N MET A 83 4.51 9.61 16.17
CA MET A 83 4.01 9.15 17.47
C MET A 83 4.97 8.16 18.13
N ALA A 84 5.59 7.28 17.33
CA ALA A 84 6.62 6.35 17.79
C ALA A 84 7.96 7.03 18.18
N GLY A 85 8.11 8.34 17.92
CA GLY A 85 9.32 9.10 18.19
C GLY A 85 10.35 9.13 17.06
N PHE A 86 10.01 8.69 15.85
CA PHE A 86 10.89 8.80 14.68
C PHE A 86 10.75 10.15 13.99
N GLU A 87 11.86 10.63 13.41
CA GLU A 87 11.83 11.75 12.48
C GLU A 87 11.55 11.24 11.06
N VAL A 88 10.58 11.84 10.38
CA VAL A 88 10.28 11.49 9.00
C VAL A 88 11.15 12.36 8.08
N GLY A 89 12.03 11.72 7.34
CA GLY A 89 12.84 12.32 6.29
C GLY A 89 12.10 12.43 4.96
N VAL A 90 12.84 12.20 3.88
CA VAL A 90 12.37 12.37 2.51
C VAL A 90 11.51 11.18 2.08
N CYS A 91 10.46 11.45 1.32
CA CYS A 91 9.66 10.45 0.63
C CYS A 91 9.62 10.75 -0.87
N PRO A 92 10.53 10.17 -1.68
CA PRO A 92 10.54 10.39 -3.12
C PRO A 92 9.21 10.03 -3.76
N GLY A 93 8.67 10.94 -4.58
CA GLY A 93 7.37 10.78 -5.25
C GLY A 93 6.18 11.35 -4.45
N GLU A 94 6.44 11.95 -3.28
CA GLU A 94 5.43 12.70 -2.53
C GLU A 94 4.93 13.91 -3.33
N SER A 95 3.61 14.10 -3.35
CA SER A 95 3.00 15.19 -4.11
C SER A 95 3.40 16.55 -3.54
N GLY A 96 3.94 17.43 -4.38
CA GLY A 96 4.37 18.78 -3.99
C GLY A 96 5.76 18.88 -3.37
N GLN A 97 6.51 17.78 -3.32
CA GLN A 97 7.91 17.78 -2.88
C GLN A 97 8.81 18.48 -3.91
N ASP A 98 9.63 19.42 -3.44
CA ASP A 98 10.67 20.02 -4.26
C ASP A 98 11.81 19.01 -4.49
N ILE A 99 12.33 18.93 -5.72
CA ILE A 99 13.43 18.02 -6.07
C ILE A 99 14.70 18.29 -5.23
N GLN A 100 14.91 19.52 -4.77
CA GLN A 100 16.02 19.87 -3.87
C GLN A 100 15.87 19.21 -2.50
N GLU A 101 14.66 18.91 -2.04
CA GLU A 101 14.47 18.19 -0.78
C GLU A 101 15.06 16.78 -0.82
N LEU A 102 15.14 16.16 -2.02
CA LEU A 102 15.76 14.85 -2.21
C LEU A 102 17.24 14.84 -1.83
N LYS A 103 17.92 16.00 -1.85
CA LYS A 103 19.30 16.12 -1.35
C LYS A 103 19.44 15.83 0.14
N ASN A 104 18.33 15.81 0.88
CA ASN A 104 18.32 15.42 2.29
C ASN A 104 18.21 13.91 2.51
N LEU A 105 18.05 13.08 1.46
CA LEU A 105 18.05 11.62 1.58
C LEU A 105 19.20 11.08 2.45
N PRO A 106 20.48 11.52 2.25
CA PRO A 106 21.62 10.99 3.01
C PRO A 106 21.61 11.34 4.51
N THR A 107 20.72 12.22 4.97
CA THR A 107 20.62 12.61 6.39
C THR A 107 19.88 11.58 7.25
N ALA A 108 19.10 10.68 6.64
CA ALA A 108 18.37 9.66 7.38
C ALA A 108 19.25 8.46 7.75
N SER A 109 19.00 7.90 8.94
CA SER A 109 19.67 6.70 9.44
C SER A 109 19.20 5.39 8.79
N LEU A 110 18.00 5.38 8.20
CA LEU A 110 17.42 4.20 7.55
C LEU A 110 16.45 4.59 6.42
N ASN A 111 16.48 3.83 5.33
CA ASN A 111 15.47 3.87 4.28
C ASN A 111 14.44 2.74 4.49
N ILE A 112 13.16 3.07 4.61
CA ILE A 112 12.07 2.08 4.70
C ILE A 112 11.48 1.90 3.31
N VAL A 113 11.53 0.69 2.76
CA VAL A 113 10.97 0.35 1.45
C VAL A 113 9.53 -0.13 1.61
N LEU A 114 8.57 0.73 1.23
CA LEU A 114 7.12 0.53 1.37
C LEU A 114 6.50 -0.38 0.29
N SER A 115 7.19 -0.53 -0.84
CA SER A 115 6.85 -1.46 -1.92
C SER A 115 8.16 -1.93 -2.54
N SER A 116 8.37 -3.24 -2.60
CA SER A 116 9.57 -3.79 -3.23
C SER A 116 9.60 -3.50 -4.73
N GLU A 117 8.43 -3.55 -5.36
CA GLU A 117 8.24 -3.31 -6.78
C GLU A 117 8.59 -1.86 -7.17
N LEU A 118 8.46 -0.89 -6.25
CA LEU A 118 8.76 0.52 -6.55
C LEU A 118 10.03 1.06 -5.89
N GLY A 119 10.36 0.60 -4.68
CA GLY A 119 11.38 1.22 -3.84
C GLY A 119 12.67 0.42 -3.71
N LEU A 120 12.67 -0.90 -3.98
CA LEU A 120 13.83 -1.74 -3.70
C LEU A 120 15.04 -1.38 -4.58
N GLY A 121 14.82 -1.10 -5.88
CA GLY A 121 15.88 -0.66 -6.78
C GLY A 121 16.53 0.64 -6.29
N MET A 122 15.72 1.60 -5.85
CA MET A 122 16.19 2.87 -5.28
C MET A 122 17.01 2.66 -4.01
N ALA A 123 16.54 1.79 -3.11
CA ALA A 123 17.20 1.50 -1.85
C ALA A 123 18.57 0.84 -2.06
N LYS A 124 18.65 -0.14 -2.99
CA LYS A 124 19.91 -0.76 -3.40
C LYS A 124 20.87 0.27 -3.99
N TYR A 125 20.38 1.10 -4.91
CA TYR A 125 21.18 2.17 -5.50
C TYR A 125 21.77 3.11 -4.44
N LEU A 126 20.96 3.61 -3.50
CA LEU A 126 21.42 4.47 -2.40
C LEU A 126 22.43 3.75 -1.48
N LYS A 127 22.23 2.46 -1.20
CA LYS A 127 23.19 1.66 -0.46
C LYS A 127 24.54 1.57 -1.19
N ASP A 128 24.53 1.36 -2.49
CA ASP A 128 25.74 1.24 -3.30
C ASP A 128 26.51 2.57 -3.40
N ILE A 129 25.82 3.69 -3.62
CA ILE A 129 26.50 4.98 -3.88
C ILE A 129 26.88 5.77 -2.61
N ILE A 130 26.10 5.64 -1.52
CA ILE A 130 26.32 6.43 -0.29
C ILE A 130 26.30 5.58 0.99
N GLY A 131 26.15 4.25 0.89
CA GLY A 131 26.22 3.34 2.03
C GLY A 131 25.01 3.43 2.97
N GLN A 132 23.86 3.94 2.50
CA GLN A 132 22.68 4.12 3.34
C GLN A 132 21.91 2.81 3.51
N GLU A 133 21.71 2.39 4.76
CA GLU A 133 21.00 1.15 5.07
C GLU A 133 19.50 1.23 4.77
N TYR A 134 18.90 0.09 4.48
CA TYR A 134 17.47 -0.01 4.19
C TYR A 134 16.85 -1.28 4.77
N VAL A 135 15.53 -1.24 4.97
CA VAL A 135 14.71 -2.39 5.34
C VAL A 135 13.48 -2.45 4.45
N VAL A 136 13.07 -3.66 4.05
CA VAL A 136 11.84 -3.87 3.30
C VAL A 136 10.70 -4.11 4.28
N LEU A 137 9.85 -3.10 4.43
CA LEU A 137 8.67 -3.14 5.29
C LEU A 137 7.51 -2.53 4.52
N PRO A 138 6.72 -3.35 3.80
CA PRO A 138 5.57 -2.88 3.04
C PRO A 138 4.60 -2.06 3.89
N VAL A 139 3.76 -1.26 3.23
CA VAL A 139 2.68 -0.51 3.90
C VAL A 139 1.88 -1.46 4.81
N PRO A 140 1.83 -1.22 6.14
CA PRO A 140 1.08 -2.07 7.06
C PRO A 140 -0.42 -1.82 6.93
N TYR A 141 -1.18 -2.92 6.84
CA TYR A 141 -2.63 -2.95 6.99
C TYR A 141 -2.95 -3.72 8.26
N GLY A 142 -4.01 -3.33 8.97
CA GLY A 142 -4.34 -3.96 10.24
C GLY A 142 -3.62 -3.34 11.44
N ILE A 143 -4.24 -3.44 12.61
CA ILE A 143 -3.73 -2.86 13.86
C ILE A 143 -2.48 -3.62 14.31
N GLU A 144 -2.54 -4.95 14.37
CA GLU A 144 -1.44 -5.77 14.90
C GLU A 144 -0.20 -5.65 14.02
N GLN A 145 -0.40 -5.72 12.70
CA GLN A 145 0.68 -5.62 11.72
C GLN A 145 1.29 -4.22 11.71
N THR A 146 0.51 -3.17 12.00
CA THR A 146 1.05 -1.82 12.18
C THR A 146 1.96 -1.73 13.40
N MET A 147 1.57 -2.34 14.53
CA MET A 147 2.41 -2.38 15.73
C MET A 147 3.69 -3.18 15.50
N GLU A 148 3.61 -4.30 14.78
CA GLU A 148 4.78 -5.08 14.38
C GLU A 148 5.71 -4.29 13.44
N TRP A 149 5.14 -3.54 12.49
CA TRP A 149 5.88 -2.69 11.56
C TRP A 149 6.74 -1.64 12.30
N ILE A 150 6.16 -0.95 13.29
CA ILE A 150 6.90 0.00 14.15
C ILE A 150 8.01 -0.71 14.95
N ARG A 151 7.71 -1.87 15.57
CA ARG A 151 8.72 -2.65 16.32
C ARG A 151 9.87 -3.11 15.44
N ASN A 152 9.62 -3.47 14.18
CA ASN A 152 10.64 -3.89 13.23
C ASN A 152 11.57 -2.72 12.83
N ILE A 153 11.02 -1.50 12.69
CA ILE A 153 11.84 -0.29 12.46
C ILE A 153 12.73 -0.02 13.66
N SER A 154 12.17 -0.04 14.87
CA SER A 154 12.91 0.12 16.12
C SER A 154 14.03 -0.89 16.29
N LYS A 155 13.75 -2.17 16.01
CA LYS A 155 14.74 -3.25 16.05
C LYS A 155 15.88 -2.99 15.06
N THR A 156 15.55 -2.54 13.85
CA THR A 156 16.55 -2.25 12.80
C THR A 156 17.45 -1.09 13.21
N LEU A 157 16.88 -0.05 13.83
CA LEU A 157 17.62 1.14 14.27
C LEU A 157 18.29 0.98 15.65
N SER A 158 17.98 -0.08 16.39
CA SER A 158 18.34 -0.23 17.80
C SER A 158 17.89 0.97 18.66
N VAL A 159 16.69 1.50 18.38
CA VAL A 159 16.06 2.64 19.08
C VAL A 159 14.77 2.17 19.75
N THR A 160 14.57 2.56 21.01
CA THR A 160 13.31 2.30 21.72
C THR A 160 12.20 3.22 21.21
N PRO A 161 11.11 2.68 20.63
CA PRO A 161 9.98 3.49 20.20
C PRO A 161 9.14 3.95 21.39
N ASN A 162 8.45 5.07 21.22
CA ASN A 162 7.35 5.47 22.11
C ASN A 162 6.08 4.67 21.75
N MET A 163 5.85 3.57 22.47
CA MET A 163 4.69 2.70 22.21
C MET A 163 3.42 3.13 22.93
N ALA A 164 3.51 3.91 24.01
CA ALA A 164 2.36 4.16 24.89
C ALA A 164 1.19 4.87 24.18
N GLU A 165 1.49 5.86 23.34
CA GLU A 165 0.46 6.57 22.58
C GLU A 165 -0.12 5.72 21.44
N LEU A 166 0.74 4.94 20.78
CA LEU A 166 0.33 4.01 19.72
C LEU A 166 -0.57 2.89 20.26
N GLU A 167 -0.23 2.31 21.41
CA GLU A 167 -1.02 1.25 22.05
C GLU A 167 -2.39 1.77 22.46
N LYS A 168 -2.47 3.01 22.96
CA LYS A 168 -3.76 3.65 23.26
C LYS A 168 -4.59 3.87 21.99
N ASP A 169 -3.99 4.40 20.93
CA ASP A 169 -4.67 4.64 19.65
C ASP A 169 -5.18 3.32 19.03
N ALA A 170 -4.32 2.29 19.04
CA ALA A 170 -4.64 0.94 18.60
C ALA A 170 -5.80 0.33 19.40
N GLN A 171 -5.79 0.47 20.73
CA GLN A 171 -6.82 -0.09 21.60
C GLN A 171 -8.19 0.55 21.33
N ILE A 172 -8.24 1.89 21.22
CA ILE A 172 -9.49 2.61 20.90
C ILE A 172 -10.02 2.17 19.54
N MET A 173 -9.14 2.06 18.54
CA MET A 173 -9.55 1.62 17.21
C MET A 173 -10.05 0.17 17.22
N LEU A 174 -9.36 -0.72 17.93
CA LEU A 174 -9.74 -2.13 18.04
C LEU A 174 -11.12 -2.29 18.69
N GLU A 175 -11.39 -1.55 19.77
CA GLU A 175 -12.71 -1.53 20.43
C GLU A 175 -13.82 -1.09 19.46
N ASN A 176 -13.62 0.04 18.77
CA ASN A 176 -14.58 0.56 17.80
C ASN A 176 -14.84 -0.44 16.66
N VAL A 177 -13.77 -0.98 16.06
CA VAL A 177 -13.86 -1.95 14.97
C VAL A 177 -14.56 -3.23 15.41
N THR A 178 -14.27 -3.70 16.63
CA THR A 178 -14.92 -4.89 17.20
C THR A 178 -16.41 -4.70 17.39
N GLU A 179 -16.82 -3.58 17.98
CA GLU A 179 -18.23 -3.28 18.15
C GLU A 179 -18.98 -3.26 16.81
N GLN A 180 -18.42 -2.59 15.79
CA GLN A 180 -19.06 -2.50 14.48
C GLN A 180 -19.14 -3.86 13.75
N VAL A 181 -18.11 -4.70 13.85
CA VAL A 181 -18.14 -6.05 13.26
C VAL A 181 -19.14 -6.95 13.98
N ASP A 182 -19.22 -6.88 15.31
CA ASP A 182 -20.22 -7.63 16.09
C ASP A 182 -21.64 -7.21 15.74
N MET A 183 -21.88 -5.91 15.57
CA MET A 183 -23.17 -5.39 15.09
C MET A 183 -23.50 -5.95 13.70
N LEU A 184 -22.54 -5.92 12.77
CA LEU A 184 -22.73 -6.49 11.43
C LEU A 184 -23.11 -7.98 11.49
N LYS A 185 -22.42 -8.78 12.30
CA LYS A 185 -22.70 -10.22 12.44
C LYS A 185 -24.08 -10.50 13.05
N ARG A 186 -24.60 -9.60 13.90
CA ARG A 186 -25.98 -9.70 14.42
C ARG A 186 -27.03 -9.35 13.38
N THR A 187 -26.75 -8.37 12.52
CA THR A 187 -27.65 -7.99 11.43
C THR A 187 -27.68 -9.04 10.33
N VAL A 188 -26.51 -9.50 9.89
CA VAL A 188 -26.36 -10.48 8.81
C VAL A 188 -26.02 -11.84 9.44
N SER A 189 -27.06 -12.61 9.78
CA SER A 189 -26.89 -13.95 10.37
C SER A 189 -26.12 -14.88 9.43
N ASN A 190 -25.15 -15.62 9.98
CA ASN A 190 -24.23 -16.49 9.22
C ASN A 190 -23.44 -15.73 8.14
N LEU A 191 -23.06 -14.47 8.41
CA LEU A 191 -22.15 -13.74 7.54
C LEU A 191 -20.81 -14.47 7.45
N THR A 192 -20.39 -14.78 6.23
CA THR A 192 -19.06 -15.31 5.95
C THR A 192 -18.52 -14.66 4.68
N TYR A 193 -17.28 -14.19 4.74
CA TYR A 193 -16.56 -13.80 3.53
C TYR A 193 -15.87 -15.04 2.96
N ARG A 194 -16.52 -15.68 1.99
CA ARG A 194 -16.05 -16.94 1.38
C ARG A 194 -14.64 -16.84 0.82
N ARG A 195 -14.32 -15.68 0.25
CA ARG A 195 -12.96 -15.38 -0.21
C ARG A 195 -12.66 -13.89 -0.26
N ALA A 196 -11.38 -13.57 -0.14
CA ALA A 196 -10.81 -12.30 -0.56
C ALA A 196 -9.94 -12.49 -1.80
N ILE A 197 -10.25 -11.76 -2.87
CA ILE A 197 -9.46 -11.71 -4.10
C ILE A 197 -8.55 -10.47 -4.01
N LEU A 198 -7.24 -10.69 -4.02
CA LEU A 198 -6.21 -9.66 -3.94
C LEU A 198 -5.59 -9.45 -5.33
N ALA A 199 -6.21 -8.58 -6.13
CA ALA A 199 -5.73 -8.15 -7.43
C ALA A 199 -4.82 -6.90 -7.29
N LEU A 200 -3.72 -7.06 -6.55
CA LEU A 200 -2.84 -5.99 -6.08
C LEU A 200 -1.36 -6.29 -6.38
N PRO A 201 -0.46 -5.29 -6.34
CA PRO A 201 0.99 -5.52 -6.29
C PRO A 201 1.37 -6.43 -5.12
N TYR A 202 2.41 -7.27 -5.30
CA TYR A 202 2.79 -8.32 -4.35
C TYR A 202 2.98 -7.83 -2.90
N SER A 203 3.74 -6.75 -2.70
CA SER A 203 4.01 -6.17 -1.37
C SER A 203 2.71 -5.76 -0.65
N GLN A 204 1.77 -5.18 -1.40
CA GLN A 204 0.47 -4.74 -0.88
C GLN A 204 -0.43 -5.95 -0.58
N ALA A 205 -0.51 -6.90 -1.53
CA ALA A 205 -1.30 -8.11 -1.39
C ALA A 205 -0.87 -8.93 -0.17
N LYS A 206 0.43 -9.14 0.01
CA LYS A 206 0.98 -9.91 1.14
C LYS A 206 0.71 -9.24 2.49
N SER A 207 0.88 -7.92 2.56
CA SER A 207 0.61 -7.15 3.78
C SER A 207 -0.87 -7.22 4.16
N LEU A 208 -1.76 -6.98 3.19
CA LEU A 208 -3.21 -7.03 3.42
C LEU A 208 -3.70 -8.44 3.74
N ALA A 209 -3.15 -9.47 3.10
CA ALA A 209 -3.51 -10.86 3.39
C ALA A 209 -3.24 -11.23 4.85
N LYS A 210 -2.08 -10.81 5.39
CA LYS A 210 -1.74 -11.04 6.80
C LYS A 210 -2.78 -10.41 7.74
N ALA A 211 -3.25 -9.20 7.44
CA ALA A 211 -4.30 -8.54 8.22
C ALA A 211 -5.65 -9.27 8.13
N LEU A 212 -6.05 -9.65 6.91
CA LEU A 212 -7.31 -10.38 6.70
C LEU A 212 -7.33 -11.78 7.35
N GLN A 213 -6.16 -12.39 7.58
CA GLN A 213 -6.05 -13.72 8.22
C GLN A 213 -6.01 -13.68 9.75
N ASN A 214 -5.41 -12.63 10.33
CA ASN A 214 -5.12 -12.58 11.76
C ASN A 214 -6.04 -11.62 12.54
N GLU A 215 -6.74 -10.73 11.84
CA GLU A 215 -7.61 -9.74 12.46
C GLU A 215 -9.10 -10.08 12.28
N ILE A 216 -9.96 -9.11 12.56
CA ILE A 216 -11.35 -9.33 12.99
C ILE A 216 -12.32 -9.88 11.93
N LEU A 217 -11.94 -9.85 10.65
CA LEU A 217 -12.80 -10.30 9.56
C LEU A 217 -12.59 -11.79 9.29
N GLU A 218 -13.64 -12.58 9.44
CA GLU A 218 -13.63 -14.00 9.08
C GLU A 218 -13.67 -14.16 7.55
N VAL A 219 -12.48 -14.30 6.95
CA VAL A 219 -12.28 -14.61 5.53
C VAL A 219 -11.82 -16.06 5.40
N GLU A 220 -12.60 -16.91 4.72
CA GLU A 220 -12.28 -18.36 4.63
C GLU A 220 -11.07 -18.65 3.73
N LYS A 221 -10.95 -17.96 2.59
CA LYS A 221 -9.86 -18.18 1.62
C LYS A 221 -9.33 -16.86 1.07
N ILE A 222 -8.01 -16.78 0.87
CA ILE A 222 -7.39 -15.67 0.14
C ILE A 222 -6.94 -16.19 -1.23
N LYS A 223 -7.33 -15.47 -2.29
CA LYS A 223 -6.89 -15.72 -3.66
C LYS A 223 -6.03 -14.55 -4.12
N PHE A 224 -4.80 -14.83 -4.54
CA PHE A 224 -3.91 -13.82 -5.08
C PHE A 224 -4.05 -13.75 -6.61
N GLU A 225 -4.31 -12.55 -7.13
CA GLU A 225 -4.30 -12.26 -8.57
C GLU A 225 -3.31 -11.12 -8.83
N LEU A 226 -2.04 -11.40 -8.47
CA LEU A 226 -0.97 -10.42 -8.36
C LEU A 226 -0.77 -9.58 -9.63
N GLN A 227 -0.43 -8.31 -9.42
CA GLN A 227 -0.24 -7.31 -10.47
C GLN A 227 1.22 -6.86 -10.52
N GLY A 228 1.71 -6.51 -11.70
CA GLY A 228 3.08 -6.04 -11.91
C GLY A 228 4.12 -7.17 -12.01
N ASN A 229 5.40 -6.79 -12.12
CA ASN A 229 6.52 -7.72 -12.18
C ASN A 229 7.08 -7.86 -10.76
N PHE A 230 6.88 -9.02 -10.15
CA PHE A 230 7.43 -9.36 -8.85
C PHE A 230 8.40 -10.51 -9.06
N GLY A 231 9.67 -10.32 -8.70
CA GLY A 231 10.66 -11.40 -8.68
C GLY A 231 10.15 -12.46 -7.71
N VAL A 232 9.55 -13.51 -8.25
CA VAL A 232 8.77 -14.49 -7.49
C VAL A 232 9.70 -15.23 -6.54
N ASP A 233 9.35 -15.23 -5.26
CA ASP A 233 9.76 -16.31 -4.36
C ASP A 233 8.81 -17.47 -4.70
N GLU A 234 9.32 -18.51 -5.38
CA GLU A 234 8.56 -19.66 -5.92
C GLU A 234 7.74 -20.42 -4.87
N SER A 235 7.87 -20.05 -3.59
CA SER A 235 7.12 -20.56 -2.45
C SER A 235 5.75 -19.91 -2.22
N PHE A 236 5.35 -18.92 -3.04
CA PHE A 236 4.02 -18.31 -2.93
C PHE A 236 2.97 -19.23 -3.57
N ASP A 237 2.58 -20.24 -2.80
CA ASP A 237 1.66 -21.29 -3.21
C ASP A 237 0.30 -20.67 -3.57
N ASN A 238 0.05 -20.55 -4.87
CA ASN A 238 -1.27 -20.28 -5.39
C ASN A 238 -1.99 -21.62 -5.40
N ASP A 239 -3.03 -21.69 -4.58
CA ASP A 239 -4.13 -22.65 -4.71
C ASP A 239 -3.91 -24.02 -4.05
N GLU A 240 -4.23 -24.11 -2.74
CA GLU A 240 -4.85 -25.34 -2.27
C GLU A 240 -6.26 -25.40 -2.88
N THR A 241 -6.45 -26.35 -3.81
CA THR A 241 -7.74 -26.74 -4.38
C THR A 241 -8.62 -27.36 -3.30
N VAL A 242 -9.14 -26.53 -2.41
CA VAL A 242 -10.20 -26.89 -1.48
C VAL A 242 -11.52 -26.87 -2.26
N GLU A 243 -12.29 -27.94 -2.14
CA GLU A 243 -13.61 -28.10 -2.76
C GLU A 243 -14.50 -26.88 -2.43
N GLU A 244 -14.95 -26.13 -3.44
CA GLU A 244 -15.78 -24.94 -3.23
C GLU A 244 -17.13 -25.36 -2.64
N LYS A 245 -17.38 -24.96 -1.38
CA LYS A 245 -18.68 -25.16 -0.74
C LYS A 245 -19.76 -24.35 -1.49
N PRO A 246 -21.02 -24.84 -1.54
CA PRO A 246 -22.13 -24.08 -2.10
C PRO A 246 -22.29 -22.73 -1.39
N TRP A 247 -22.53 -21.66 -2.16
CA TRP A 247 -22.71 -20.32 -1.63
C TRP A 247 -24.10 -20.16 -1.01
N LEU A 248 -24.15 -19.74 0.25
CA LEU A 248 -25.37 -19.32 0.94
C LEU A 248 -25.79 -17.92 0.49
N SER A 249 -27.05 -17.54 0.70
CA SER A 249 -27.53 -16.18 0.35
C SER A 249 -26.82 -15.06 1.12
N SER A 250 -26.38 -15.35 2.35
CA SER A 250 -25.59 -14.50 3.25
C SER A 250 -24.09 -14.44 2.92
N ASP A 251 -23.62 -15.25 1.97
CA ASP A 251 -22.21 -15.28 1.60
C ASP A 251 -21.84 -14.09 0.70
N TYR A 252 -20.70 -13.49 1.03
CA TYR A 252 -20.06 -12.44 0.25
C TYR A 252 -18.62 -12.80 -0.08
N GLN A 253 -18.04 -12.10 -1.06
CA GLN A 253 -16.61 -12.08 -1.30
C GLN A 253 -16.09 -10.65 -1.25
N LEU A 254 -14.81 -10.52 -0.89
CA LEU A 254 -14.08 -9.26 -0.95
C LEU A 254 -13.26 -9.24 -2.25
N LEU A 255 -13.28 -8.12 -2.96
CA LEU A 255 -12.36 -7.84 -4.06
C LEU A 255 -11.57 -6.57 -3.73
N PHE A 256 -10.26 -6.73 -3.65
CA PHE A 256 -9.31 -5.63 -3.55
C PHE A 256 -8.56 -5.54 -4.88
N GLY A 257 -8.78 -4.47 -5.64
CA GLY A 257 -8.24 -4.38 -6.99
C GLY A 257 -8.62 -3.09 -7.69
N SER A 258 -8.82 -3.15 -9.00
CA SER A 258 -9.26 -2.04 -9.84
C SER A 258 -10.71 -2.21 -10.32
N ALA A 259 -11.26 -1.17 -10.96
CA ALA A 259 -12.58 -1.25 -11.57
C ALA A 259 -12.65 -2.28 -12.70
N ALA A 260 -11.52 -2.52 -13.39
CA ALA A 260 -11.43 -3.55 -14.41
C ALA A 260 -11.51 -4.97 -13.80
N ASP A 261 -10.89 -5.18 -12.65
CA ASP A 261 -11.02 -6.45 -11.91
C ASP A 261 -12.46 -6.67 -11.46
N ARG A 262 -13.11 -5.60 -10.98
CA ARG A 262 -14.52 -5.65 -10.59
C ARG A 262 -15.43 -5.99 -11.77
N ALA A 263 -15.16 -5.44 -12.96
CA ALA A 263 -15.92 -5.77 -14.16
C ALA A 263 -15.69 -7.23 -14.61
N ARG A 264 -14.46 -7.75 -14.47
CA ARG A 264 -14.10 -9.11 -14.87
C ARG A 264 -14.78 -10.19 -14.02
N ILE A 265 -14.92 -9.99 -12.71
CA ILE A 265 -15.50 -11.01 -11.82
C ILE A 265 -17.03 -11.16 -11.94
N GLN A 266 -17.75 -10.16 -12.48
CA GLN A 266 -19.21 -10.13 -12.75
C GLN A 266 -20.19 -10.41 -11.59
N GLU A 267 -19.75 -10.93 -10.44
CA GLU A 267 -20.56 -11.29 -9.26
C GLU A 267 -20.96 -10.07 -8.41
N PHE A 268 -21.55 -9.04 -9.02
CA PHE A 268 -21.74 -7.73 -8.39
C PHE A 268 -22.57 -7.78 -7.10
N ALA A 269 -23.64 -8.57 -7.07
CA ALA A 269 -24.57 -8.64 -5.94
C ALA A 269 -24.00 -9.33 -4.69
N ARG A 270 -22.83 -9.97 -4.80
CA ARG A 270 -22.17 -10.70 -3.72
C ARG A 270 -20.75 -10.21 -3.43
N THR A 271 -20.30 -9.19 -4.14
CA THR A 271 -18.92 -8.72 -4.03
C THR A 271 -18.87 -7.36 -3.34
N ILE A 272 -18.10 -7.28 -2.26
CA ILE A 272 -17.65 -6.03 -1.65
C ILE A 272 -16.38 -5.59 -2.39
N TYR A 273 -16.41 -4.41 -3.01
CA TYR A 273 -15.29 -3.93 -3.82
C TYR A 273 -14.58 -2.76 -3.17
N ILE A 274 -13.28 -2.94 -2.97
CA ILE A 274 -12.37 -1.92 -2.45
C ILE A 274 -11.36 -1.60 -3.55
N ASN A 275 -11.35 -0.35 -4.03
CA ASN A 275 -10.35 0.08 -5.00
C ASN A 275 -9.02 0.35 -4.28
N MET A 276 -7.99 -0.44 -4.57
CA MET A 276 -6.64 -0.28 -4.00
C MET A 276 -5.53 -0.31 -5.04
N HIS A 277 -5.84 -0.59 -6.32
CA HIS A 277 -4.81 -0.78 -7.35
C HIS A 277 -4.72 0.36 -8.37
N LYS A 278 -5.85 0.84 -8.92
CA LYS A 278 -5.80 1.89 -9.96
C LYS A 278 -6.81 2.97 -9.67
N LYS A 279 -6.35 4.22 -9.63
CA LYS A 279 -7.26 5.37 -9.51
C LYS A 279 -8.31 5.32 -10.60
N ASP A 280 -9.56 5.49 -10.19
CA ASP A 280 -10.66 5.80 -11.08
C ASP A 280 -10.90 7.32 -11.13
N SER A 281 -11.75 7.76 -12.05
CA SER A 281 -12.07 9.16 -12.26
C SER A 281 -12.95 9.79 -11.16
N ARG A 282 -13.04 9.18 -9.96
CA ARG A 282 -13.88 9.68 -8.87
C ARG A 282 -13.22 10.83 -8.12
N ILE A 283 -14.05 11.63 -7.45
CA ILE A 283 -13.60 12.75 -6.60
C ILE A 283 -12.63 12.23 -5.54
N GLN A 284 -11.45 12.82 -5.47
CA GLN A 284 -10.43 12.44 -4.50
C GLN A 284 -10.83 12.86 -3.08
N ARG A 285 -10.91 11.88 -2.17
CA ARG A 285 -11.01 12.14 -0.74
C ARG A 285 -9.60 12.28 -0.18
N LYS A 286 -9.13 13.51 0.02
CA LYS A 286 -7.75 13.81 0.45
C LYS A 286 -7.30 13.10 1.74
N LEU A 287 -8.24 12.70 2.59
CA LEU A 287 -7.96 12.19 3.94
C LEU A 287 -8.26 10.70 4.10
N MET A 288 -8.74 10.01 3.06
CA MET A 288 -9.00 8.57 3.15
C MET A 288 -7.68 7.80 3.12
N THR A 289 -7.51 6.89 4.08
CA THR A 289 -6.36 5.98 4.22
C THR A 289 -6.88 4.57 4.47
N PHE A 290 -6.13 3.56 4.03
CA PHE A 290 -6.29 2.18 4.48
C PHE A 290 -5.06 1.65 5.21
N ALA A 291 -3.93 2.35 5.14
CA ALA A 291 -2.75 2.02 5.93
C ALA A 291 -2.94 2.31 7.42
N GLY A 292 -2.21 1.58 8.27
CA GLY A 292 -2.07 1.92 9.67
C GLY A 292 -3.32 1.67 10.53
N ILE A 293 -3.33 2.28 11.73
CA ILE A 293 -4.41 2.14 12.71
C ILE A 293 -5.67 2.85 12.20
N GLU A 294 -5.56 4.13 11.77
CA GLU A 294 -6.71 4.90 11.27
C GLU A 294 -7.28 4.25 9.99
N GLY A 295 -6.40 3.82 9.09
CA GLY A 295 -6.82 3.24 7.82
C GLY A 295 -7.48 1.88 7.95
N TRP A 296 -7.10 1.07 8.94
CA TRP A 296 -7.81 -0.18 9.20
C TRP A 296 -9.27 0.06 9.59
N GLY A 297 -9.52 1.02 10.48
CA GLY A 297 -10.89 1.42 10.84
C GLY A 297 -11.70 1.89 9.62
N MET A 298 -11.11 2.74 8.77
CA MET A 298 -11.75 3.20 7.54
C MET A 298 -12.03 2.07 6.54
N LEU A 299 -11.12 1.10 6.45
CA LEU A 299 -11.30 -0.06 5.57
C LEU A 299 -12.44 -0.95 6.05
N ILE A 300 -12.44 -1.30 7.35
CA ILE A 300 -13.49 -2.13 7.94
C ILE A 300 -14.85 -1.44 7.82
N GLN A 301 -14.94 -0.15 8.12
CA GLN A 301 -16.19 0.59 7.96
C GLN A 301 -16.71 0.53 6.52
N ASN A 302 -15.83 0.67 5.53
CA ASN A 302 -16.20 0.59 4.11
C ASN A 302 -16.73 -0.81 3.74
N ILE A 303 -16.11 -1.87 4.27
CA ILE A 303 -16.56 -3.24 4.09
C ILE A 303 -17.94 -3.45 4.73
N ILE A 304 -18.14 -2.95 5.96
CA ILE A 304 -19.42 -3.04 6.68
C ILE A 304 -20.54 -2.32 5.90
N ASP A 305 -20.31 -1.08 5.50
CA ASP A 305 -21.30 -0.26 4.79
C ASP A 305 -21.75 -0.92 3.48
N GLN A 306 -20.80 -1.44 2.70
CA GLN A 306 -21.11 -2.15 1.46
C GLN A 306 -21.85 -3.47 1.73
N THR A 307 -21.47 -4.19 2.78
CA THR A 307 -22.11 -5.47 3.13
C THR A 307 -23.56 -5.26 3.55
N LEU A 308 -23.83 -4.28 4.40
CA LEU A 308 -25.18 -3.89 4.79
C LEU A 308 -26.00 -3.42 3.58
N THR A 309 -25.39 -2.62 2.68
CA THR A 309 -26.07 -2.16 1.46
C THR A 309 -26.51 -3.34 0.60
N LEU A 310 -25.62 -4.28 0.30
CA LEU A 310 -25.98 -5.45 -0.50
C LEU A 310 -26.98 -6.37 0.21
N HIS A 311 -26.88 -6.51 1.53
CA HIS A 311 -27.81 -7.29 2.31
C HIS A 311 -29.23 -6.73 2.25
N HIS A 312 -29.41 -5.43 2.49
CA HIS A 312 -30.73 -4.79 2.44
C HIS A 312 -31.33 -4.79 1.04
N LEU A 313 -30.52 -4.65 -0.02
CA LEU A 313 -31.01 -4.77 -1.41
C LEU A 313 -31.59 -6.16 -1.67
N LYS A 314 -30.91 -7.22 -1.23
CA LYS A 314 -31.42 -8.60 -1.34
C LYS A 314 -32.72 -8.77 -0.54
N GLU A 315 -32.77 -8.33 0.72
CA GLU A 315 -34.00 -8.45 1.53
C GLU A 315 -35.19 -7.68 0.97
N GLY A 316 -34.95 -6.53 0.34
CA GLY A 316 -35.97 -5.72 -0.32
C GLY A 316 -36.56 -6.39 -1.56
N GLU A 317 -35.77 -7.15 -2.31
CA GLU A 317 -36.25 -7.95 -3.44
C GLU A 317 -37.21 -9.07 -2.98
N TYR A 318 -36.88 -9.80 -1.90
CA TYR A 318 -37.73 -10.87 -1.37
C TYR A 318 -39.09 -10.42 -0.78
N ARG A 319 -39.27 -9.12 -0.48
CA ARG A 319 -40.54 -8.60 0.05
C ARG A 319 -41.52 -8.15 -1.03
N ASN A 320 -41.09 -8.10 -2.29
CA ASN A 320 -41.90 -7.64 -3.43
C ASN A 320 -42.40 -8.78 -4.34
N ASP A 321 -42.07 -10.03 -4.01
CA ASP A 321 -42.59 -11.27 -4.62
C ASP A 321 -43.65 -11.94 -3.72
#